data_AF-A0A251WG29-F1
#
_entry.id   AF-A0A251WG29-F1
#
_cell.length_a   1.000
_cell.length_b   1.000
_cell.length_c   1.000
_cell.angle_alpha   90.00
_cell.angle_beta   90.00
_cell.angle_gamma   90.00
#
_symmetry.space_group_name_H-M   'P 1'
#
loop_
_entity.id
_entity.type
_entity.pdbx_description
1 polymer ?
#
loop_
_entity_poly.entity_id
_entity_poly.type
_entity_poly.pdbx_seq_one_letter_code
_entity_poly.pdbx_strand_id
1 'polypeptide(L)'
;MATTTKPRTSNGTRNGTTSKMAKPNGTASATKAKAPTVDGPPETNASALLKELRNLVFKEYGVKLQLRDARVSTKIGHATREKLGLDIAAQVKKKGGNKKFDWQRWNTKVFPRLFGQPDALKYPPEVVAILMSLLYDTIRTDPEQAVADLVEFNRASLERRNSFQAEQEDDLDDLEDELDDDLEDDLSDDLDDETSDELDDDLDDELDEDLDEEEDE
;
A
#
# COMPACT_ATOMS: atom_id res chain seq x y z
N MET A 1 -35.09 -68.04 38.10
CA MET A 1 -36.22 -68.97 37.89
C MET A 1 -37.30 -68.26 37.09
N ALA A 2 -37.81 -68.92 36.04
CA ALA A 2 -38.93 -68.58 35.12
C ALA A 2 -38.81 -67.27 34.30
N THR A 3 -38.41 -67.19 33.02
CA THR A 3 -38.86 -67.76 31.71
C THR A 3 -40.29 -67.41 31.26
N THR A 4 -40.42 -66.74 30.09
CA THR A 4 -41.44 -66.92 29.00
C THR A 4 -41.45 -65.63 28.12
N THR A 5 -40.70 -65.55 27.02
CA THR A 5 -41.00 -65.86 25.59
C THR A 5 -41.86 -64.85 24.80
N LYS A 6 -41.27 -64.36 23.70
CA LYS A 6 -41.85 -63.64 22.53
C LYS A 6 -42.93 -64.46 21.80
N PRO A 7 -43.66 -63.83 20.88
CA PRO A 7 -43.40 -64.14 19.46
C PRO A 7 -43.24 -62.92 18.55
N ARG A 8 -42.72 -63.21 17.35
CA ARG A 8 -42.25 -62.34 16.27
C ARG A 8 -42.98 -62.78 14.99
N THR A 9 -43.45 -61.85 14.16
CA THR A 9 -43.84 -62.04 12.73
C THR A 9 -43.62 -60.69 12.06
N SER A 10 -42.68 -60.41 11.13
CA SER A 10 -42.21 -61.03 9.88
C SER A 10 -43.22 -61.04 8.72
N ASN A 11 -43.03 -60.12 7.78
CA ASN A 11 -43.04 -60.26 6.31
C ASN A 11 -42.55 -58.90 5.76
N GLY A 12 -41.51 -58.74 4.92
CA GLY A 12 -41.09 -59.53 3.76
C GLY A 12 -41.83 -59.00 2.52
N THR A 13 -41.25 -58.18 1.64
CA THR A 13 -40.74 -58.58 0.30
C THR A 13 -40.31 -57.29 -0.46
N ARG A 14 -39.00 -57.07 -0.70
CA ARG A 14 -38.19 -57.18 -1.95
C ARG A 14 -38.36 -56.12 -3.07
N ASN A 15 -37.20 -55.55 -3.40
CA ASN A 15 -36.56 -55.23 -4.69
C ASN A 15 -37.24 -54.37 -5.76
N GLY A 16 -36.50 -53.36 -6.25
CA GLY A 16 -36.74 -52.70 -7.53
C GLY A 16 -35.77 -51.58 -7.89
N THR A 17 -34.57 -51.95 -8.31
CA THR A 17 -33.63 -51.34 -9.28
C THR A 17 -33.92 -49.93 -9.85
N THR A 18 -32.92 -49.04 -9.70
CA THR A 18 -32.44 -47.97 -10.61
C THR A 18 -33.38 -47.29 -11.62
N SER A 19 -33.49 -45.96 -11.51
CA SER A 19 -33.37 -45.08 -12.67
C SER A 19 -32.76 -43.73 -12.28
N LYS A 20 -31.69 -43.37 -13.00
CA LYS A 20 -31.16 -42.01 -13.10
C LYS A 20 -32.30 -41.09 -13.54
N MET A 21 -32.66 -40.10 -12.73
CA MET A 21 -33.39 -38.93 -13.22
C MET A 21 -32.47 -37.71 -13.19
N ALA A 22 -32.43 -37.04 -14.34
CA ALA A 22 -31.61 -35.88 -14.64
C ALA A 22 -31.95 -34.68 -13.77
N LYS A 23 -30.92 -33.87 -13.47
CA LYS A 23 -31.03 -32.52 -12.90
C LYS A 23 -31.96 -31.65 -13.75
N PRO A 24 -33.03 -31.05 -13.19
CA PRO A 24 -33.55 -29.83 -13.73
C PRO A 24 -32.61 -28.69 -13.32
N ASN A 25 -32.13 -27.98 -14.34
CA ASN A 25 -31.30 -26.80 -14.26
C ASN A 25 -32.05 -25.73 -13.45
N GLY A 26 -31.71 -25.60 -12.16
CA GLY A 26 -32.25 -24.56 -11.30
C GLY A 26 -31.64 -23.23 -11.69
N THR A 27 -32.37 -22.45 -12.49
CA THR A 27 -32.11 -21.03 -12.72
C THR A 27 -31.90 -20.35 -11.37
N ALA A 28 -30.68 -19.86 -11.16
CA ALA A 28 -30.36 -19.03 -10.01
C ALA A 28 -31.31 -17.83 -10.02
N SER A 29 -32.29 -17.86 -9.12
CA SER A 29 -33.10 -16.69 -8.86
C SER A 29 -32.16 -15.62 -8.33
N ALA A 30 -31.92 -14.60 -9.15
CA ALA A 30 -31.28 -13.39 -8.70
C ALA A 30 -32.19 -12.77 -7.63
N THR A 31 -31.92 -13.12 -6.37
CA THR A 31 -32.44 -12.39 -5.23
C THR A 31 -31.97 -10.96 -5.41
N LYS A 32 -32.89 -10.05 -5.76
CA LYS A 32 -32.65 -8.62 -5.63
C LYS A 32 -32.28 -8.40 -4.17
N ALA A 33 -30.99 -8.24 -3.90
CA ALA A 33 -30.50 -7.90 -2.59
C ALA A 33 -31.19 -6.60 -2.20
N LYS A 34 -32.08 -6.69 -1.20
CA LYS A 34 -32.70 -5.51 -0.61
C LYS A 34 -31.56 -4.66 -0.07
N ALA A 35 -31.50 -3.39 -0.45
CA ALA A 35 -30.51 -2.48 0.12
C ALA A 35 -30.54 -2.61 1.65
N PRO A 36 -29.39 -2.79 2.30
CA PRO A 36 -29.35 -2.96 3.75
C PRO A 36 -30.08 -1.79 4.37
N THR A 37 -31.07 -2.08 5.23
CA THR A 37 -31.71 -1.05 6.04
C THR A 37 -30.65 -0.50 6.98
N VAL A 38 -30.30 0.76 6.76
CA VAL A 38 -29.26 1.46 7.51
C VAL A 38 -29.92 2.02 8.77
N ASP A 39 -30.01 1.18 9.81
CA ASP A 39 -30.58 1.57 11.11
C ASP A 39 -29.49 2.20 11.99
N GLY A 40 -29.55 3.51 12.21
CA GLY A 40 -28.66 4.23 13.13
C GLY A 40 -28.10 5.56 12.59
N PRO A 41 -27.31 6.29 13.38
CA PRO A 41 -26.65 7.52 12.94
C PRO A 41 -25.73 7.27 11.74
N PRO A 42 -25.64 8.21 10.78
CA PRO A 42 -24.79 8.07 9.59
C PRO A 42 -23.34 7.69 9.90
N GLU A 43 -22.77 8.24 10.97
CA GLU A 43 -21.38 8.04 11.39
C GLU A 43 -21.10 6.61 11.83
N THR A 44 -22.03 6.01 12.57
CA THR A 44 -21.94 4.60 13.00
C THR A 44 -21.99 3.67 11.79
N ASN A 45 -22.90 3.95 10.86
CA ASN A 45 -23.06 3.16 9.65
C ASN A 45 -21.85 3.30 8.71
N ALA A 46 -21.30 4.50 8.56
CA ALA A 46 -20.07 4.73 7.81
C ALA A 46 -18.87 4.00 8.43
N SER A 47 -18.78 3.95 9.76
CA SER A 47 -17.70 3.24 10.47
C SER A 47 -17.77 1.72 10.26
N ALA A 48 -18.98 1.16 10.27
CA ALA A 48 -19.21 -0.26 9.96
C ALA A 48 -18.83 -0.58 8.51
N LEU A 49 -19.29 0.24 7.56
CA LEU A 49 -18.98 0.10 6.13
C LEU A 49 -17.47 0.23 5.87
N LEU A 50 -16.77 1.14 6.55
CA LEU A 50 -15.32 1.27 6.45
C LEU A 50 -14.59 -0.01 6.89
N LYS A 51 -15.06 -0.67 7.95
CA LYS A 51 -14.48 -1.95 8.39
C LYS A 51 -14.68 -3.03 7.34
N GLU A 52 -15.88 -3.14 6.78
CA GLU A 52 -16.18 -4.10 5.71
C GLU A 52 -15.30 -3.85 4.47
N LEU A 53 -15.19 -2.59 4.03
CA LEU A 53 -14.34 -2.19 2.92
C LEU A 53 -12.88 -2.61 3.14
N ARG A 54 -12.30 -2.32 4.30
CA ARG A 54 -10.90 -2.66 4.60
C ARG A 54 -10.68 -4.17 4.59
N ASN A 55 -11.61 -4.95 5.15
CA ASN A 55 -11.53 -6.41 5.15
C ASN A 55 -11.65 -6.98 3.74
N LEU A 56 -12.58 -6.47 2.95
CA LEU A 56 -12.77 -6.92 1.57
C LEU A 56 -11.52 -6.62 0.73
N VAL A 57 -10.98 -5.40 0.80
CA VAL A 57 -9.76 -5.03 0.07
C VAL A 57 -8.57 -5.90 0.50
N PHE A 58 -8.41 -6.19 1.79
CA PHE A 58 -7.37 -7.11 2.25
C PHE A 58 -7.56 -8.53 1.72
N LYS A 59 -8.80 -9.02 1.67
CA LYS A 59 -9.10 -10.37 1.18
C LYS A 59 -8.86 -10.51 -0.32
N GLU A 60 -9.30 -9.53 -1.11
CA GLU A 60 -9.23 -9.60 -2.58
C GLU A 60 -7.83 -9.23 -3.11
N TYR A 61 -7.14 -8.29 -2.46
CA TYR A 61 -5.87 -7.74 -2.96
C TYR A 61 -4.67 -7.94 -2.03
N GLY A 62 -4.85 -8.49 -0.83
CA GLY A 62 -3.78 -8.59 0.18
C GLY A 62 -3.36 -7.24 0.79
N VAL A 63 -4.03 -6.14 0.45
CA VAL A 63 -3.63 -4.78 0.83
C VAL A 63 -4.29 -4.34 2.13
N LYS A 64 -3.49 -3.99 3.13
CA LYS A 64 -3.96 -3.34 4.36
C LYS A 64 -4.12 -1.84 4.15
N LEU A 65 -5.34 -1.39 3.89
CA LEU A 65 -5.63 0.04 3.81
C LEU A 65 -5.29 0.75 5.14
N GLN A 66 -4.43 1.74 5.05
CA GLN A 66 -4.04 2.61 6.17
C GLN A 66 -5.23 3.40 6.70
N LEU A 67 -5.23 3.62 8.03
CA LEU A 67 -6.18 4.50 8.73
C LEU A 67 -6.03 5.96 8.27
N ARG A 68 -7.10 6.74 8.38
CA ARG A 68 -7.10 8.16 7.99
C ARG A 68 -5.98 8.94 8.67
N ASP A 69 -5.86 8.81 9.99
CA ASP A 69 -4.89 9.59 10.78
C ASP A 69 -3.45 9.19 10.44
N ALA A 70 -3.20 7.89 10.19
CA ALA A 70 -1.92 7.40 9.70
C ALA A 70 -1.58 8.01 8.32
N ARG A 71 -2.53 8.01 7.37
CA ARG A 71 -2.34 8.63 6.06
C ARG A 71 -2.04 10.13 6.16
N VAL A 72 -2.78 10.84 7.03
CA VAL A 72 -2.57 12.29 7.26
C VAL A 72 -1.18 12.53 7.84
N SER A 73 -0.77 11.74 8.84
CA SER A 73 0.57 11.81 9.44
C SER A 73 1.67 11.62 8.39
N THR A 74 1.56 10.60 7.54
CA THR A 74 2.51 10.35 6.44
C THR A 74 2.59 11.54 5.47
N LYS A 75 1.44 12.10 5.05
CA LYS A 75 1.40 13.27 4.17
C LYS A 75 2.08 14.49 4.79
N ILE A 76 1.82 14.76 6.07
CA ILE A 76 2.44 15.86 6.80
C ILE A 76 3.94 15.64 6.93
N GLY A 77 4.39 14.41 7.23
CA GLY A 77 5.81 14.10 7.31
C GLY A 77 6.54 14.33 5.99
N HIS A 78 5.96 13.90 4.86
CA HIS A 78 6.54 14.17 3.54
C HIS A 78 6.51 15.66 3.17
N ALA A 79 5.39 16.36 3.39
CA ALA A 79 5.28 17.80 3.16
C ALA A 79 6.33 18.58 3.94
N THR A 80 6.49 18.25 5.22
CA THR A 80 7.44 18.90 6.14
C THR A 80 8.88 18.68 5.67
N ARG A 81 9.23 17.42 5.33
CA ARG A 81 10.57 17.06 4.84
C ARG A 81 10.92 17.83 3.57
N GLU A 82 9.98 17.92 2.65
CA GLU A 82 10.20 18.56 1.36
C GLU A 82 10.24 20.08 1.49
N LYS A 83 9.25 20.69 2.15
CA LYS A 83 9.16 22.15 2.27
C LYS A 83 10.37 22.75 2.98
N LEU A 84 10.78 22.17 4.12
CA LEU A 84 12.01 22.58 4.81
C LEU A 84 13.26 22.31 3.95
N GLY A 85 13.35 21.14 3.33
CA GLY A 85 14.49 20.78 2.48
C GLY A 85 14.69 21.75 1.32
N LEU A 86 13.61 22.12 0.63
CA LEU A 86 13.63 23.05 -0.50
C LEU A 86 14.04 24.45 -0.07
N ASP A 87 13.49 24.96 1.03
CA ASP A 87 13.84 26.27 1.56
C ASP A 87 15.32 26.32 2.01
N ILE A 88 15.78 25.32 2.77
CA ILE A 88 17.19 25.24 3.18
C ILE A 88 18.10 25.13 1.94
N ALA A 89 17.72 24.33 0.94
CA ALA A 89 18.48 24.21 -0.30
C ALA A 89 18.59 25.56 -1.04
N ALA A 90 17.50 26.32 -1.12
CA ALA A 90 17.47 27.65 -1.70
C ALA A 90 18.37 28.63 -0.93
N GLN A 91 18.37 28.56 0.41
CA GLN A 91 19.24 29.39 1.26
C GLN A 91 20.72 29.01 1.12
N VAL A 92 21.05 27.72 1.05
CA VAL A 92 22.42 27.24 0.79
C VAL A 92 22.93 27.75 -0.55
N LYS A 93 22.09 27.69 -1.60
CA LYS A 93 22.42 28.24 -2.93
C LYS A 93 22.68 29.75 -2.88
N LYS A 94 21.87 30.51 -2.13
CA LYS A 94 22.01 31.98 -1.98
C LYS A 94 23.27 32.41 -1.23
N LYS A 95 23.73 31.64 -0.23
CA LYS A 95 24.90 31.99 0.59
C LYS A 95 26.22 32.04 -0.19
N GLY A 96 26.25 31.54 -1.43
CA GLY A 96 27.42 31.57 -2.29
C GLY A 96 28.48 30.54 -1.86
N GLY A 97 29.14 29.95 -2.86
CA GLY A 97 30.15 28.90 -2.69
C GLY A 97 29.74 27.59 -3.37
N ASN A 98 30.72 26.73 -3.67
CA ASN A 98 30.51 25.42 -4.33
C ASN A 98 29.75 24.39 -3.46
N LYS A 99 29.19 24.80 -2.31
CA LYS A 99 28.45 23.90 -1.43
C LYS A 99 27.03 23.72 -1.96
N LYS A 100 26.74 22.51 -2.47
CA LYS A 100 25.38 22.06 -2.77
C LYS A 100 24.70 21.57 -1.50
N PHE A 101 23.37 21.69 -1.46
CA PHE A 101 22.59 21.08 -0.39
C PHE A 101 22.61 19.55 -0.54
N ASP A 102 22.92 18.86 0.54
CA ASP A 102 23.02 17.40 0.57
C ASP A 102 21.65 16.79 0.94
N TRP A 103 20.88 16.44 -0.10
CA TRP A 103 19.56 15.82 0.03
C TRP A 103 19.61 14.45 0.71
N GLN A 104 20.66 13.66 0.47
CA GLN A 104 20.80 12.34 1.08
C GLN A 104 20.97 12.47 2.59
N ARG A 105 21.87 13.37 3.05
CA ARG A 105 22.05 13.64 4.47
C ARG A 105 20.81 14.28 5.09
N TRP A 106 20.11 15.16 4.38
CA TRP A 106 18.84 15.72 4.84
C TRP A 106 17.81 14.61 5.10
N ASN A 107 17.57 13.75 4.11
CA ASN A 107 16.54 12.71 4.17
C ASN A 107 16.86 11.57 5.14
N THR A 108 18.13 11.20 5.30
CA THR A 108 18.53 10.02 6.10
C THR A 108 19.02 10.34 7.50
N LYS A 109 19.52 11.55 7.76
CA LYS A 109 20.12 11.92 9.05
C LYS A 109 19.43 13.11 9.71
N VAL A 110 19.31 14.24 9.00
CA VAL A 110 18.87 15.49 9.64
C VAL A 110 17.38 15.46 9.93
N PHE A 111 16.55 15.17 8.92
CA PHE A 111 15.10 15.12 9.08
C PHE A 111 14.68 14.02 10.08
N PRO A 112 15.14 12.75 9.98
CA PRO A 112 14.76 11.71 10.93
C PRO A 112 15.19 11.99 12.37
N ARG A 113 16.33 12.67 12.56
CA ARG A 113 16.78 13.08 13.88
C ARG A 113 15.78 14.04 14.52
N LEU A 114 15.28 15.02 13.77
CA LEU A 114 14.36 16.04 14.27
C LEU A 114 12.93 15.51 14.40
N PHE A 115 12.39 14.86 13.37
CA PHE A 115 10.96 14.59 13.24
C PHE A 115 10.59 13.11 13.23
N GLY A 116 11.56 12.19 13.13
CA GLY A 116 11.28 10.78 12.83
C GLY A 116 11.19 10.52 11.32
N GLN A 117 10.80 9.30 10.95
CA GLN A 117 10.60 9.01 9.53
C GLN A 117 9.33 9.71 9.04
N PRO A 118 9.23 10.08 7.74
CA PRO A 118 8.05 10.76 7.21
C PRO A 118 6.74 9.98 7.43
N ASP A 119 6.81 8.66 7.41
CA ASP A 119 5.71 7.73 7.64
C ASP A 119 5.56 7.31 9.12
N ALA A 120 6.52 7.66 9.97
CA ALA A 120 6.53 7.39 11.40
C ALA A 120 7.10 8.60 12.18
N LEU A 121 6.30 9.67 12.26
CA LEU A 121 6.67 10.89 12.96
C LEU A 121 6.82 10.65 14.47
N LYS A 122 7.82 11.29 15.08
CA LYS A 122 8.07 11.31 16.53
C LYS A 122 7.05 12.14 17.31
N TYR A 123 6.42 13.10 16.64
CA TYR A 123 5.47 14.03 17.23
C TYR A 123 4.12 13.89 16.54
N PRO A 124 3.01 14.24 17.24
CA PRO A 124 1.70 14.30 16.63
C PRO A 124 1.69 15.21 15.38
N PRO A 125 0.92 14.86 14.33
CA PRO A 125 0.88 15.61 13.09
C PRO A 125 0.51 17.08 13.30
N GLU A 126 -0.37 17.39 14.26
CA GLU A 126 -0.81 18.74 14.60
C GLU A 126 0.35 19.58 15.16
N VAL A 127 1.21 18.98 16.00
CA VAL A 127 2.38 19.66 16.57
C VAL A 127 3.37 20.02 15.46
N VAL A 128 3.62 19.09 14.53
CA VAL A 128 4.49 19.33 13.38
C VAL A 128 3.88 20.41 12.46
N ALA A 129 2.57 20.37 12.23
CA ALA A 129 1.88 21.35 11.40
C ALA A 129 1.93 22.76 12.00
N ILE A 130 1.68 22.90 13.31
CA ILE A 130 1.81 24.18 14.01
C ILE A 130 3.26 24.67 13.94
N LEU A 131 4.26 23.80 14.17
CA LEU A 131 5.68 24.19 14.02
C LEU A 131 5.96 24.77 12.63
N MET A 132 5.41 24.15 11.59
CA MET A 132 5.55 24.64 10.22
C MET A 132 4.84 25.99 10.01
N SER A 133 3.68 26.21 10.64
CA SER A 133 2.99 27.52 10.61
C SER A 133 3.77 28.65 11.29
N LEU A 134 4.59 28.32 12.31
CA LEU A 134 5.45 29.30 12.97
C LEU A 134 6.63 29.72 12.09
N LEU A 135 7.03 28.88 11.13
CA LEU A 135 8.11 29.15 10.18
C LEU A 135 7.62 29.76 8.87
N TYR A 136 6.42 29.38 8.42
CA TYR A 136 5.89 29.73 7.10
C TYR A 136 4.53 30.42 7.22
N ASP A 137 4.48 31.68 6.81
CA ASP A 137 3.25 32.49 6.70
C ASP A 137 2.19 31.90 5.77
N THR A 138 2.60 31.09 4.80
CA THR A 138 1.73 30.32 3.90
C THR A 138 0.97 29.16 4.56
N ILE A 139 1.26 28.84 5.83
CA ILE A 139 0.58 27.79 6.59
C ILE A 139 -0.13 28.46 7.75
N ARG A 140 -1.43 28.22 7.88
CA ARG A 140 -2.24 28.82 8.95
C ARG A 140 -1.88 28.21 10.31
N THR A 141 -2.04 29.00 11.37
CA THR A 141 -1.64 28.63 12.73
C THR A 141 -2.69 27.82 13.50
N ASP A 142 -3.94 27.81 13.03
CA ASP A 142 -4.97 26.93 13.55
C ASP A 142 -4.58 25.47 13.26
N PRO A 143 -4.63 24.55 14.24
CA PRO A 143 -4.11 23.19 14.08
C PRO A 143 -4.73 22.41 12.92
N GLU A 144 -6.05 22.48 12.75
CA GLU A 144 -6.76 21.75 11.71
C GLU A 144 -6.45 22.33 10.33
N GLN A 145 -6.40 23.66 10.22
CA GLN A 145 -6.04 24.33 8.97
C GLN A 145 -4.57 24.16 8.61
N ALA A 146 -3.67 24.13 9.58
CA ALA A 146 -2.24 23.86 9.37
C ALA A 146 -2.02 22.48 8.77
N VAL A 147 -2.73 21.48 9.31
CA VAL A 147 -2.76 20.11 8.78
C VAL A 147 -3.28 20.10 7.34
N ALA A 148 -4.41 20.78 7.08
CA ALA A 148 -4.98 20.86 5.74
C ALA A 148 -4.02 21.52 4.73
N ASP A 149 -3.36 22.62 5.10
CA ASP A 149 -2.40 23.33 4.25
C ASP A 149 -1.19 22.46 3.90
N LEU A 150 -0.70 21.65 4.84
CA LEU A 150 0.41 20.73 4.58
C LEU A 150 -0.01 19.51 3.75
N VAL A 151 -1.22 18.97 3.97
CA VAL A 151 -1.78 17.90 3.13
C VAL A 151 -1.95 18.38 1.69
N GLU A 152 -2.40 19.61 1.51
CA GLU A 152 -2.54 20.24 0.20
C GLU A 152 -1.19 20.47 -0.46
N PHE A 153 -0.21 20.98 0.28
CA PHE A 153 1.16 21.10 -0.21
C PHE A 153 1.73 19.76 -0.67
N ASN A 154 1.50 18.67 0.09
CA ASN A 154 1.95 17.33 -0.31
C ASN A 154 1.30 16.87 -1.62
N ARG A 155 -0.01 17.12 -1.79
CA ARG A 155 -0.75 16.80 -3.01
C ARG A 155 -0.15 17.54 -4.21
N ALA A 156 0.00 18.86 -4.11
CA ALA A 156 0.56 19.69 -5.18
C ALA A 156 2.02 19.31 -5.52
N SER A 157 2.81 18.92 -4.52
CA SER A 157 4.17 18.40 -4.72
C SER A 157 4.16 17.09 -5.51
N LEU A 158 3.31 16.13 -5.12
CA LEU A 158 3.19 14.85 -5.81
C LEU A 158 2.74 15.04 -7.26
N GLU A 159 1.73 15.87 -7.49
CA GLU A 159 1.25 16.19 -8.85
C GLU A 159 2.38 16.78 -9.71
N ARG A 160 3.17 17.70 -9.18
CA ARG A 160 4.32 18.27 -9.90
C ARG A 160 5.40 17.22 -10.19
N ARG A 161 5.69 16.32 -9.26
CA ARG A 161 6.72 15.27 -9.47
C ARG A 161 6.25 14.26 -10.51
N ASN A 162 4.98 13.89 -10.47
CA ASN A 162 4.41 12.95 -11.42
C ASN A 162 4.25 13.56 -12.81
N SER A 163 3.95 14.87 -12.94
CA SER A 163 3.88 15.53 -14.25
C SER A 163 5.22 15.53 -14.97
N PHE A 164 6.33 15.77 -14.26
CA PHE A 164 7.66 15.68 -14.84
C PHE A 164 8.08 14.25 -15.22
N GLN A 165 7.51 13.23 -14.57
CA GLN A 165 7.75 11.84 -14.95
C GLN A 165 6.97 11.48 -16.20
N ALA A 166 5.71 11.87 -16.28
CA ALA A 166 4.89 11.68 -17.48
C ALA A 166 5.49 12.40 -18.69
N GLU A 167 5.95 13.65 -18.55
CA GLU A 167 6.64 14.38 -19.64
C GLU A 167 7.93 13.68 -20.11
N GLN A 168 8.66 13.00 -19.21
CA GLN A 168 9.86 12.22 -19.59
C GLN A 168 9.51 10.87 -20.23
N GLU A 169 8.39 10.26 -19.85
CA GLU A 169 7.89 9.03 -20.48
C GLU A 169 7.34 9.33 -21.88
N ASP A 170 6.59 10.43 -22.04
CA ASP A 170 6.09 10.90 -23.34
C ASP A 170 7.26 11.30 -24.28
N ASP A 171 8.32 11.96 -23.78
CA ASP A 171 9.53 12.28 -24.58
C ASP A 171 10.32 11.01 -24.98
N LEU A 172 10.18 9.90 -24.26
CA LEU A 172 10.79 8.61 -24.62
C LEU A 172 9.92 7.83 -25.62
N ASP A 173 8.59 7.90 -25.48
CA ASP A 173 7.65 7.32 -26.44
C ASP A 173 7.73 8.06 -27.81
N ASP A 174 7.90 9.40 -27.82
CA ASP A 174 8.15 10.18 -29.05
C ASP A 174 9.53 9.90 -29.69
N LEU A 175 10.48 9.31 -28.94
CA LEU A 175 11.78 8.84 -29.46
C LEU A 175 11.74 7.37 -29.91
N GLU A 176 10.75 6.59 -29.48
CA GLU A 176 10.55 5.20 -29.93
C GLU A 176 9.88 5.16 -31.32
N ASP A 177 9.05 6.16 -31.66
CA ASP A 177 8.46 6.34 -32.99
C ASP A 177 9.42 6.97 -34.04
N GLU A 178 10.54 7.59 -33.62
CA GLU A 178 11.58 8.15 -34.53
C GLU A 178 12.78 7.20 -34.76
N LEU A 179 12.84 6.06 -34.08
CA LEU A 179 13.92 5.06 -34.19
C LEU A 179 13.58 3.80 -35.00
N ASP A 180 12.37 3.71 -35.60
CA ASP A 180 11.95 2.54 -36.38
C ASP A 180 12.20 2.67 -37.91
N ASP A 181 12.74 3.80 -38.39
CA ASP A 181 12.84 4.07 -39.84
C ASP A 181 14.28 4.28 -40.38
N ASP A 182 15.35 4.11 -39.58
CA ASP A 182 16.73 4.35 -40.08
C ASP A 182 17.83 3.40 -39.56
N LEU A 183 17.50 2.15 -39.23
CA LEU A 183 18.47 1.11 -38.83
C LEU A 183 18.48 -0.14 -39.74
N GLU A 184 17.99 -0.03 -40.98
CA GLU A 184 18.22 -1.02 -42.06
C GLU A 184 19.35 -0.58 -43.01
N ASP A 185 20.57 -0.32 -42.52
CA ASP A 185 21.77 -0.65 -43.30
C ASP A 185 23.02 -0.68 -42.41
N ASP A 186 23.80 -1.75 -42.53
CA ASP A 186 25.12 -2.01 -41.92
C ASP A 186 25.18 -2.83 -40.62
N LEU A 187 24.47 -3.96 -40.60
CA LEU A 187 24.97 -5.17 -39.93
C LEU A 187 25.99 -5.86 -40.83
N SER A 188 27.22 -5.33 -40.88
CA SER A 188 28.38 -6.07 -41.35
C SER A 188 29.50 -6.07 -40.30
N ASP A 189 29.97 -7.29 -40.05
CA ASP A 189 31.17 -7.71 -39.33
C ASP A 189 31.23 -7.60 -37.78
N ASP A 190 31.11 -8.81 -37.21
CA ASP A 190 32.16 -9.45 -36.41
C ASP A 190 32.36 -8.95 -34.98
N LEU A 191 31.70 -9.62 -34.03
CA LEU A 191 32.38 -10.15 -32.84
C LEU A 191 31.71 -11.46 -32.42
N ASP A 192 32.30 -12.53 -32.95
CA ASP A 192 32.26 -13.87 -32.39
C ASP A 192 32.83 -13.89 -30.96
N ASP A 193 32.30 -14.86 -30.23
CA ASP A 193 32.98 -15.67 -29.22
C ASP A 193 33.00 -15.30 -27.71
N GLU A 194 32.36 -16.22 -26.99
CA GLU A 194 32.81 -16.86 -25.76
C GLU A 194 32.89 -16.07 -24.44
N THR A 195 31.94 -16.31 -23.53
CA THR A 195 32.04 -17.43 -22.58
C THR A 195 30.90 -17.39 -21.56
N SER A 196 30.19 -18.51 -21.49
CA SER A 196 29.48 -18.99 -20.29
C SER A 196 30.44 -19.09 -19.11
N ASP A 197 29.97 -18.78 -17.91
CA ASP A 197 30.26 -19.42 -16.62
C ASP A 197 29.77 -18.44 -15.53
N GLU A 198 29.09 -18.78 -14.45
CA GLU A 198 28.56 -20.01 -13.87
C GLU A 198 27.46 -19.53 -12.91
N LEU A 199 26.40 -20.32 -12.78
CA LEU A 199 25.48 -20.20 -11.67
C LEU A 199 26.16 -20.74 -10.40
N ASP A 200 25.68 -20.26 -9.26
CA ASP A 200 25.77 -20.85 -7.91
C ASP A 200 26.99 -20.43 -7.06
N ASP A 201 26.75 -19.68 -5.99
CA ASP A 201 26.88 -20.26 -4.65
C ASP A 201 26.33 -19.34 -3.53
N ASP A 202 25.43 -19.92 -2.74
CA ASP A 202 25.18 -19.78 -1.31
C ASP A 202 25.54 -18.49 -0.56
N LEU A 203 24.49 -17.84 -0.03
CA LEU A 203 24.53 -17.18 1.28
C LEU A 203 23.23 -17.50 2.04
N ASP A 204 23.11 -18.77 2.43
CA ASP A 204 22.50 -19.15 3.70
C ASP A 204 23.50 -18.76 4.80
N ASP A 205 23.15 -17.83 5.68
CA ASP A 205 23.60 -17.87 7.08
C ASP A 205 22.89 -16.84 7.98
N GLU A 206 22.30 -17.41 9.02
CA GLU A 206 22.17 -16.89 10.39
C GLU A 206 21.16 -15.77 10.65
N LEU A 207 19.92 -16.18 10.95
CA LEU A 207 19.15 -15.58 12.04
C LEU A 207 18.98 -16.59 13.17
N ASP A 208 19.96 -16.56 14.07
CA ASP A 208 19.77 -16.78 15.51
C ASP A 208 18.55 -15.99 15.99
N GLU A 209 17.63 -16.65 16.69
CA GLU A 209 16.92 -16.03 17.79
C GLU A 209 16.57 -17.14 18.80
N ASP A 210 17.51 -17.33 19.73
CA ASP A 210 17.30 -17.94 21.04
C ASP A 210 16.06 -17.33 21.70
N LEU A 211 15.00 -18.13 21.80
CA LEU A 211 13.85 -17.86 22.66
C LEU A 211 14.11 -18.49 24.03
N ASP A 212 14.92 -17.81 24.84
CA ASP A 212 14.91 -17.98 26.30
C ASP A 212 13.72 -17.20 26.88
N GLU A 213 12.56 -17.86 26.90
CA GLU A 213 11.43 -17.52 27.78
C GLU A 213 11.58 -18.36 29.07
N GLU A 214 12.37 -17.87 30.03
CA GLU A 214 12.20 -18.29 31.43
C GLU A 214 11.02 -17.53 32.03
N GLU A 215 9.88 -18.22 32.09
CA GLU A 215 8.77 -17.95 32.98
C GLU A 215 9.11 -18.45 34.42
N ASP A 216 8.82 -17.57 35.39
CA ASP A 216 8.44 -17.86 36.77
C ASP A 216 9.48 -18.35 37.80
N GLU A 217 10.09 -17.41 38.56
CA GLU A 217 9.86 -17.21 40.02
C GLU A 217 10.62 -15.97 40.59
#